data_AF-A0A7J4SNW3-F1
#
_entry.id   AF-A0A7J4SNW3-F1
#
_cell.length_a   1.000
_cell.length_b   1.000
_cell.length_c   1.000
_cell.angle_alpha   90.00
_cell.angle_beta   90.00
_cell.angle_gamma   90.00
#
_symmetry.space_group_name_H-M   'P 1'
#
loop_
_entity.id
_entity.type
_entity.pdbx_description
1 polymer ?
#
loop_
_entity_poly.entity_id
_entity_poly.type
_entity_poly.pdbx_seq_one_letter_code
_entity_poly.pdbx_strand_id
1 'polypeptide(L)'
;PPSTFLQRLADGARGSDGGKLRSLARRVRAAEMRYAISRAGEYDIQGKLTWLVESLLTARPPIPPPVKEDGGGIEISIRALRRHIAGEKVKASALKRLGDLPSICASVGEIDGHLESLLGEGGDPSDLYVSSLGVLQSVLESTGMGLAPLNDELCMIAHRVMAGPISRLESVLGLLAGSLGRNEASSLHLARALSQASLAVDASAESRIMHHLGLMAIAADEPERAASLFDGASAQSLRSGNSNLRHLIAAGISRHLSGDGDGADSNISEAARIIDEDEGSAIEPLVILARSLMGIDRPWLALEIFDEALECAIEAEIESEVDRIRNLLTLVNVAAVGEEDDERRSLRRLLDGLNRVEGIAEERVETVTEEVDEAVDAQLVPIEETWREWRASNDLVPDGEALSVVRVVEGEGGLLAVVHHSELGGLGIWLPGEAPELAPGQRLTISGTRIKLAEPTKDLTSSQNIRGVIAVESPEALKVSIEAIQDSAPES
;
A
#
# COMPACT_ATOMS: atom_id res chain seq x y z
N PRO A 1 -4.11 24.99 21.83
CA PRO A 1 -4.94 23.77 22.05
C PRO A 1 -5.84 23.94 23.28
N PRO A 2 -7.16 23.67 23.17
CA PRO A 2 -8.08 23.57 24.31
C PRO A 2 -7.51 22.85 25.56
N SER A 3 -6.73 21.77 25.38
CA SER A 3 -6.06 21.04 26.47
C SER A 3 -5.06 21.90 27.24
N THR A 4 -4.22 22.68 26.55
CA THR A 4 -3.27 23.61 27.18
C THR A 4 -3.96 24.77 27.91
N PHE A 5 -5.14 25.18 27.45
CA PHE A 5 -5.95 26.18 28.16
C PHE A 5 -6.53 25.61 29.46
N LEU A 6 -7.08 24.39 29.42
CA LEU A 6 -7.60 23.68 30.60
C LEU A 6 -6.50 23.34 31.60
N GLN A 7 -5.30 22.99 31.13
CA GLN A 7 -4.14 22.73 31.97
C GLN A 7 -3.72 24.01 32.74
N ARG A 8 -3.67 25.16 32.06
CA ARG A 8 -3.37 26.46 32.71
C ARG A 8 -4.43 26.88 33.72
N LEU A 9 -5.71 26.58 33.46
CA LEU A 9 -6.79 26.79 34.43
C LEU A 9 -6.62 25.87 35.66
N ALA A 10 -6.18 24.64 35.46
CA ALA A 10 -5.95 23.70 36.53
C ALA A 10 -4.77 24.10 37.43
N ASP A 11 -3.70 24.67 36.84
CA ASP A 11 -2.53 25.15 37.58
C ASP A 11 -2.86 26.35 38.49
N GLY A 12 -3.93 27.10 38.17
CA GLY A 12 -4.47 28.20 39.00
C GLY A 12 -5.55 27.78 40.01
N ALA A 13 -6.06 26.55 39.94
CA ALA A 13 -7.15 26.06 40.78
C ALA A 13 -6.65 25.30 42.02
N ARG A 14 -7.29 25.49 43.19
CA ARG A 14 -6.94 24.80 44.44
C ARG A 14 -7.91 23.67 44.77
N GLY A 15 -7.40 22.59 45.36
CA GLY A 15 -8.22 21.47 45.85
C GLY A 15 -8.74 20.54 44.76
N SER A 16 -9.92 19.95 44.97
CA SER A 16 -10.47 18.88 44.11
C SER A 16 -10.71 19.31 42.67
N ASP A 17 -10.96 20.61 42.44
CA ASP A 17 -11.30 21.14 41.12
C ASP A 17 -10.08 21.22 40.20
N GLY A 18 -8.88 21.46 40.75
CA GLY A 18 -7.63 21.38 39.99
C GLY A 18 -7.27 19.95 39.57
N GLY A 19 -7.74 18.93 40.30
CA GLY A 19 -7.64 17.53 39.89
C GLY A 19 -8.57 17.20 38.72
N LYS A 20 -9.84 17.64 38.82
CA LYS A 20 -10.85 17.45 37.75
C LYS A 20 -10.46 18.17 36.46
N LEU A 21 -9.93 19.39 36.54
CA LEU A 21 -9.48 20.15 35.38
C LEU A 21 -8.24 19.52 34.71
N ARG A 22 -7.31 18.93 35.49
CA ARG A 22 -6.19 18.15 34.93
C ARG A 22 -6.65 16.87 34.24
N SER A 23 -7.62 16.15 34.83
CA SER A 23 -8.23 14.98 34.20
C SER A 23 -8.93 15.38 32.90
N LEU A 24 -9.70 16.48 32.91
CA LEU A 24 -10.36 17.00 31.71
C LEU A 24 -9.34 17.43 30.64
N ALA A 25 -8.24 18.11 31.03
CA ALA A 25 -7.17 18.49 30.12
C ALA A 25 -6.50 17.27 29.46
N ARG A 26 -6.30 16.17 30.20
CA ARG A 26 -5.77 14.91 29.63
C ARG A 26 -6.75 14.28 28.63
N ARG A 27 -8.04 14.20 28.96
CA ARG A 27 -9.06 13.66 28.04
C ARG A 27 -9.22 14.52 26.78
N VAL A 28 -9.16 15.83 26.93
CA VAL A 28 -9.22 16.78 25.80
C VAL A 28 -7.93 16.70 24.99
N ARG A 29 -6.76 16.51 25.61
CA ARG A 29 -5.50 16.25 24.88
C ARG A 29 -5.55 14.93 24.11
N ALA A 30 -6.10 13.87 24.70
CA ALA A 30 -6.29 12.60 24.02
C ALA A 30 -7.28 12.73 22.85
N ALA A 31 -8.36 13.50 23.01
CA ALA A 31 -9.28 13.82 21.91
C ALA A 31 -8.62 14.70 20.84
N GLU A 32 -7.79 15.68 21.22
CA GLU A 32 -7.00 16.50 20.29
C GLU A 32 -5.94 15.68 19.54
N MET A 33 -5.30 14.71 20.21
CA MET A 33 -4.35 13.79 19.59
C MET A 33 -5.08 12.82 18.67
N ARG A 34 -6.22 12.24 19.08
CA ARG A 34 -7.07 11.42 18.20
C ARG A 34 -7.57 12.20 16.99
N TYR A 35 -7.95 13.46 17.17
CA TYR A 35 -8.33 14.36 16.08
C TYR A 35 -7.14 14.74 15.18
N ALA A 36 -5.95 14.96 15.74
CA ALA A 36 -4.75 15.24 14.96
C ALA A 36 -4.24 14.00 14.21
N ILE A 37 -4.43 12.80 14.77
CA ILE A 37 -4.10 11.50 14.17
C ILE A 37 -5.15 11.14 13.11
N SER A 38 -6.45 11.35 13.36
CA SER A 38 -7.49 11.16 12.35
C SER A 38 -7.32 12.09 11.16
N ARG A 39 -6.83 13.32 11.41
CA ARG A 39 -6.43 14.29 10.37
C ARG A 39 -5.02 14.12 9.83
N ALA A 40 -4.18 13.26 10.39
CA ALA A 40 -2.86 12.97 9.82
C ALA A 40 -2.99 12.33 8.43
N GLY A 41 -4.12 11.66 8.16
CA GLY A 41 -4.50 11.15 6.84
C GLY A 41 -5.19 12.16 5.92
N GLU A 42 -5.59 13.35 6.39
CA GLU A 42 -6.29 14.38 5.59
C GLU A 42 -5.34 15.21 4.71
N TYR A 43 -4.03 15.15 4.96
CA TYR A 43 -3.02 15.94 4.23
C TYR A 43 -1.92 15.12 3.59
N ASP A 44 -2.21 13.90 3.14
CA ASP A 44 -1.17 13.09 2.54
C ASP A 44 -1.61 12.19 1.40
N ILE A 45 -2.23 12.75 0.35
CA ILE A 45 -2.20 12.14 -0.99
C ILE A 45 -0.77 12.25 -1.58
N GLN A 46 0.02 13.20 -1.09
CA GLN A 46 1.40 13.47 -1.47
C GLN A 46 2.31 12.29 -1.13
N GLY A 47 2.38 11.87 0.13
CA GLY A 47 3.17 10.74 0.64
C GLY A 47 2.87 9.39 -0.01
N LYS A 48 1.74 9.22 -0.70
CA LYS A 48 1.34 7.96 -1.36
C LYS A 48 1.98 7.81 -2.72
N LEU A 49 1.91 8.87 -3.52
CA LEU A 49 2.64 8.96 -4.77
C LEU A 49 4.10 9.21 -4.49
N THR A 50 4.43 10.06 -3.52
CA THR A 50 5.78 10.27 -3.02
C THR A 50 6.40 8.98 -2.51
N TRP A 51 5.74 8.08 -1.78
CA TRP A 51 6.35 6.79 -1.38
C TRP A 51 6.38 5.75 -2.51
N LEU A 52 5.30 5.60 -3.29
CA LEU A 52 5.25 4.64 -4.39
C LEU A 52 6.27 5.01 -5.48
N VAL A 53 6.44 6.31 -5.72
CA VAL A 53 7.41 6.88 -6.64
C VAL A 53 8.77 7.09 -5.97
N GLU A 54 8.93 7.44 -4.69
CA GLU A 54 10.23 7.51 -3.98
C GLU A 54 10.82 6.13 -3.77
N SER A 55 10.04 5.09 -3.46
CA SER A 55 10.53 3.71 -3.48
C SER A 55 11.09 3.39 -4.89
N LEU A 56 10.41 3.81 -5.95
CA LEU A 56 10.86 3.62 -7.34
C LEU A 56 11.96 4.62 -7.80
N LEU A 57 12.08 5.81 -7.21
CA LEU A 57 13.00 6.90 -7.59
C LEU A 57 14.25 6.99 -6.71
N THR A 58 14.19 6.57 -5.44
CA THR A 58 15.37 6.26 -4.61
C THR A 58 16.15 5.08 -5.19
N ALA A 59 15.48 4.25 -6.01
CA ALA A 59 16.09 3.33 -6.95
C ALA A 59 16.49 4.00 -8.28
N ARG A 60 16.84 5.29 -8.28
CA ARG A 60 17.82 5.80 -9.26
C ARG A 60 19.16 5.32 -8.71
N PRO A 61 19.73 4.19 -9.17
CA PRO A 61 21.04 3.77 -8.68
C PRO A 61 21.98 4.97 -8.87
N PRO A 62 22.69 5.41 -7.82
CA PRO A 62 23.67 6.47 -7.96
C PRO A 62 24.56 6.06 -9.13
N ILE A 63 24.70 6.96 -10.10
CA ILE A 63 25.60 6.71 -11.24
C ILE A 63 26.93 6.36 -10.59
N PRO A 64 27.45 5.13 -10.79
CA PRO A 64 28.60 4.68 -10.03
C PRO A 64 29.72 5.71 -10.17
N PRO A 65 30.41 6.06 -9.07
CA PRO A 65 31.47 7.06 -9.10
C PRO A 65 32.46 6.71 -10.21
N PRO A 66 33.14 7.70 -10.81
CA PRO A 66 33.98 7.48 -11.97
C PRO A 66 35.08 6.45 -11.64
N VAL A 67 34.83 5.19 -12.00
CA VAL A 67 35.87 4.17 -12.06
C VAL A 67 36.80 4.62 -13.17
N LYS A 68 38.13 4.61 -12.91
CA LYS A 68 39.14 4.97 -13.90
C LYS A 68 38.79 4.35 -15.25
N GLU A 69 38.68 5.20 -16.26
CA GLU A 69 38.36 4.82 -17.64
C GLU A 69 39.49 3.97 -18.25
N ASP A 70 39.64 2.73 -17.81
CA ASP A 70 40.53 1.76 -18.43
C ASP A 70 39.70 0.70 -19.15
N GLY A 71 39.60 0.86 -20.47
CA GLY A 71 39.09 -0.15 -21.41
C GLY A 71 37.91 0.31 -22.27
N GLY A 72 38.01 0.18 -23.60
CA GLY A 72 36.86 0.35 -24.50
C GLY A 72 35.85 -0.79 -24.34
N GLY A 73 34.56 -0.46 -24.24
CA GLY A 73 33.49 -1.45 -24.14
C GLY A 73 32.08 -0.84 -24.21
N ILE A 74 31.09 -1.71 -24.42
CA ILE A 74 29.65 -1.41 -24.47
C ILE A 74 29.17 -0.73 -23.18
N GLU A 75 29.69 -1.14 -22.02
CA GLU A 75 29.31 -0.58 -20.71
C GLU A 75 29.65 0.91 -20.57
N ILE A 76 30.77 1.34 -21.17
CA ILE A 76 31.12 2.76 -21.21
C ILE A 76 30.13 3.54 -22.09
N SER A 77 29.72 2.97 -23.22
CA SER A 77 28.70 3.57 -24.09
C SER A 77 27.36 3.69 -23.37
N ILE A 78 26.93 2.65 -22.66
CA ILE A 78 25.70 2.66 -21.83
C ILE A 78 25.77 3.78 -20.79
N ARG A 79 26.85 3.86 -20.02
CA ARG A 79 27.03 4.90 -19.00
C ARG A 79 27.07 6.30 -19.61
N ALA A 80 27.78 6.48 -20.72
CA ALA A 80 27.86 7.75 -21.42
C ALA A 80 26.49 8.21 -21.93
N LEU A 81 25.69 7.31 -22.50
CA LEU A 81 24.35 7.62 -22.98
C LEU A 81 23.39 7.94 -21.82
N ARG A 82 23.39 7.15 -20.73
CA ARG A 82 22.59 7.44 -19.51
C ARG A 82 22.87 8.84 -18.97
N ARG A 83 24.16 9.19 -18.83
CA ARG A 83 24.58 10.53 -18.37
C ARG A 83 24.12 11.63 -19.31
N HIS A 84 24.16 11.40 -20.62
CA HIS A 84 23.71 12.38 -21.60
C HIS A 84 22.19 12.62 -21.52
N ILE A 85 21.38 11.56 -21.41
CA ILE A 85 19.92 11.65 -21.25
C ILE A 85 19.57 12.40 -19.95
N ALA A 86 20.34 12.17 -18.88
CA ALA A 86 20.21 12.90 -17.61
C ALA A 86 20.68 14.37 -17.67
N GLY A 87 21.08 14.88 -18.84
CA GLY A 87 21.50 16.27 -19.02
C GLY A 87 22.96 16.57 -18.62
N GLU A 88 23.76 15.56 -18.29
CA GLU A 88 25.16 15.76 -17.92
C GLU A 88 26.08 16.00 -19.13
N LYS A 89 27.21 16.67 -18.86
CA LYS A 89 28.27 16.86 -19.86
C LYS A 89 29.06 15.57 -20.07
N VAL A 90 28.99 15.05 -21.29
CA VAL A 90 29.70 13.85 -21.75
C VAL A 90 30.75 14.24 -22.80
N LYS A 91 31.90 13.52 -22.82
CA LYS A 91 32.99 13.78 -23.78
C LYS A 91 32.51 13.58 -25.23
N ALA A 92 32.93 14.48 -26.12
CA ALA A 92 32.57 14.42 -27.56
C ALA A 92 33.00 13.11 -28.24
N SER A 93 34.12 12.51 -27.82
CA SER A 93 34.57 11.21 -28.33
C SER A 93 33.63 10.04 -27.97
N ALA A 94 32.98 10.11 -26.81
CA ALA A 94 31.99 9.12 -26.40
C ALA A 94 30.67 9.31 -27.17
N LEU A 95 30.22 10.56 -27.36
CA LEU A 95 29.04 10.85 -28.18
C LEU A 95 29.22 10.42 -29.64
N LYS A 96 30.41 10.64 -30.22
CA LYS A 96 30.72 10.17 -31.58
C LYS A 96 30.61 8.65 -31.73
N ARG A 97 30.93 7.88 -30.67
CA ARG A 97 30.78 6.42 -30.66
C ARG A 97 29.32 5.97 -30.54
N LEU A 98 28.46 6.80 -29.96
CA LEU A 98 27.04 6.51 -29.78
C LEU A 98 26.20 6.81 -31.04
N GLY A 99 26.76 7.49 -32.03
CA GLY A 99 26.06 7.82 -33.27
C GLY A 99 24.78 8.60 -32.99
N ASP A 100 23.66 8.11 -33.52
CA ASP A 100 22.35 8.76 -33.40
C ASP A 100 21.60 8.40 -32.10
N LEU A 101 22.12 7.47 -31.29
CA LEU A 101 21.48 7.04 -30.03
C LEU A 101 21.14 8.18 -29.06
N PRO A 102 21.96 9.24 -28.90
CA PRO A 102 21.59 10.39 -28.06
C PRO A 102 20.28 11.05 -28.48
N SER A 103 20.01 11.12 -29.79
CA SER A 103 18.76 11.69 -30.31
C SER A 103 17.60 10.71 -30.24
N ILE A 104 17.85 9.43 -30.53
CA ILE A 104 16.83 8.37 -30.52
C ILE A 104 16.32 8.11 -29.10
N CYS A 105 17.21 8.05 -28.11
CA CYS A 105 16.87 7.80 -26.72
C CYS A 105 16.53 9.07 -25.94
N ALA A 106 16.40 10.23 -26.59
CA ALA A 106 16.11 11.49 -25.90
C ALA A 106 14.74 11.46 -25.20
N SER A 107 13.72 10.88 -25.84
CA SER A 107 12.35 10.76 -25.29
C SER A 107 12.29 9.90 -24.03
N VAL A 108 13.29 9.05 -23.78
CA VAL A 108 13.38 8.24 -22.55
C VAL A 108 13.46 9.13 -21.30
N GLY A 109 14.04 10.33 -21.43
CA GLY A 109 14.06 11.31 -20.35
C GLY A 109 12.67 11.85 -19.99
N GLU A 110 11.68 11.74 -20.88
CA GLU A 110 10.29 12.12 -20.60
C GLU A 110 9.66 11.21 -19.53
N ILE A 111 10.10 9.95 -19.44
CA ILE A 111 9.63 9.03 -18.39
C ILE A 111 10.03 9.56 -17.02
N ASP A 112 11.30 9.93 -16.84
CA ASP A 112 11.78 10.44 -15.55
C ASP A 112 11.05 11.74 -15.18
N GLY A 113 10.83 12.64 -16.14
CA GLY A 113 10.07 13.86 -15.94
C GLY A 113 8.59 13.62 -15.61
N HIS A 114 7.96 12.62 -16.24
CA HIS A 114 6.57 12.24 -15.95
C HIS A 114 6.44 11.59 -14.57
N LEU A 115 7.36 10.68 -14.22
CA LEU A 115 7.41 10.10 -12.88
C LEU A 115 7.62 11.19 -11.81
N GLU A 116 8.47 12.19 -12.09
CA GLU A 116 8.62 13.36 -11.23
C GLU A 116 7.35 14.22 -11.16
N SER A 117 6.57 14.37 -12.23
CA SER A 117 5.29 15.10 -12.15
C SER A 117 4.21 14.34 -11.39
N LEU A 118 4.27 13.00 -11.38
CA LEU A 118 3.41 12.19 -10.52
C LEU A 118 3.75 12.41 -9.03
N LEU A 119 4.96 12.90 -8.70
CA LEU A 119 5.28 13.38 -7.36
C LEU A 119 4.50 14.67 -7.07
N GLY A 120 3.30 14.49 -6.53
CA GLY A 120 2.52 15.57 -5.94
C GLY A 120 1.25 15.96 -6.68
N GLU A 121 0.84 15.23 -7.71
CA GLU A 121 -0.50 15.37 -8.28
C GLU A 121 -1.52 14.51 -7.51
N GLY A 122 -2.46 15.17 -6.81
CA GLY A 122 -3.69 14.50 -6.39
C GLY A 122 -4.61 14.35 -7.61
N GLY A 123 -4.62 13.17 -8.21
CA GLY A 123 -5.41 12.88 -9.42
C GLY A 123 -6.23 11.61 -9.29
N ASP A 124 -7.26 11.48 -10.12
CA ASP A 124 -8.00 10.24 -10.28
C ASP A 124 -7.03 9.14 -10.76
N PRO A 125 -6.92 8.00 -10.06
CA PRO A 125 -6.05 6.89 -10.47
C PRO A 125 -6.24 6.44 -11.93
N SER A 126 -7.47 6.55 -12.46
CA SER A 126 -7.78 6.25 -13.86
C SER A 126 -7.09 7.20 -14.83
N ASP A 127 -7.12 8.50 -14.54
CA ASP A 127 -6.47 9.53 -15.35
C ASP A 127 -4.94 9.41 -15.28
N LEU A 128 -4.41 9.12 -14.09
CA LEU A 128 -2.99 8.87 -13.89
C LEU A 128 -2.53 7.63 -14.68
N TYR A 129 -3.33 6.57 -14.70
CA TYR A 129 -3.03 5.37 -15.49
C TYR A 129 -3.01 5.67 -17.00
N VAL A 130 -4.05 6.35 -17.53
CA VAL A 130 -4.17 6.65 -18.96
C VAL A 130 -3.06 7.59 -19.43
N SER A 131 -2.75 8.64 -18.66
CA SER A 131 -1.68 9.58 -18.99
C SER A 131 -0.30 8.89 -18.98
N SER A 132 -0.01 8.09 -17.96
CA SER A 132 1.23 7.31 -17.85
C SER A 132 1.39 6.29 -18.98
N LEU A 133 0.29 5.66 -19.39
CA LEU A 133 0.27 4.72 -20.51
C LEU A 133 0.58 5.43 -21.84
N GLY A 134 0.05 6.64 -22.02
CA GLY A 134 0.35 7.49 -23.18
C GLY A 134 1.83 7.87 -23.28
N VAL A 135 2.47 8.20 -22.16
CA VAL A 135 3.92 8.47 -22.11
C VAL A 135 4.72 7.23 -22.50
N LEU A 136 4.40 6.07 -21.90
CA LEU A 136 5.08 4.81 -22.24
C LEU A 136 4.95 4.50 -23.74
N GLN A 137 3.74 4.61 -24.30
CA GLN A 137 3.49 4.35 -25.71
C GLN A 137 4.31 5.27 -26.62
N SER A 138 4.28 6.59 -26.37
CA SER A 138 5.03 7.59 -27.14
C SER A 138 6.54 7.29 -27.16
N VAL A 139 7.10 6.96 -25.98
CA VAL A 139 8.52 6.64 -25.85
C VAL A 139 8.87 5.35 -26.61
N LEU A 140 8.06 4.29 -26.50
CA LEU A 140 8.30 3.03 -27.20
C LEU A 140 8.19 3.17 -28.72
N GLU A 141 7.21 3.95 -29.22
CA GLU A 141 7.03 4.20 -30.64
C GLU A 141 8.20 5.02 -31.22
N SER A 142 8.55 6.14 -30.57
CA SER A 142 9.62 7.03 -31.02
C SER A 142 10.99 6.33 -31.03
N THR A 143 11.33 5.64 -29.94
CA THR A 143 12.58 4.88 -29.84
C THR A 143 12.60 3.70 -30.81
N GLY A 144 11.50 2.94 -30.92
CA GLY A 144 11.39 1.79 -31.83
C GLY A 144 11.63 2.17 -33.30
N MET A 145 11.04 3.27 -33.76
CA MET A 145 11.28 3.80 -35.11
C MET A 145 12.75 4.18 -35.34
N GLY A 146 13.38 4.80 -34.34
CA GLY A 146 14.78 5.23 -34.41
C GLY A 146 15.78 4.08 -34.36
N LEU A 147 15.46 2.98 -33.66
CA LEU A 147 16.33 1.80 -33.52
C LEU A 147 16.27 0.86 -34.73
N ALA A 148 15.15 0.80 -35.45
CA ALA A 148 14.97 -0.08 -36.61
C ALA A 148 16.12 -0.06 -37.66
N PRO A 149 16.75 1.08 -38.01
CA PRO A 149 17.85 1.12 -38.96
C PRO A 149 19.25 0.83 -38.36
N LEU A 150 19.37 0.67 -37.03
CA LEU A 150 20.65 0.50 -36.36
C LEU A 150 21.13 -0.95 -36.35
N ASN A 151 22.40 -1.15 -36.00
CA ASN A 151 22.98 -2.49 -35.82
C ASN A 151 22.72 -3.02 -34.39
N ASP A 152 22.95 -4.32 -34.21
CA ASP A 152 22.70 -5.02 -32.95
C ASP A 152 23.42 -4.39 -31.75
N GLU A 153 24.67 -3.95 -31.91
CA GLU A 153 25.45 -3.34 -30.81
C GLU A 153 24.79 -2.05 -30.30
N LEU A 154 24.36 -1.17 -31.21
CA LEU A 154 23.69 0.08 -30.85
C LEU A 154 22.29 -0.17 -30.28
N CYS A 155 21.55 -1.13 -30.83
CA CYS A 155 20.25 -1.56 -30.29
C CYS A 155 20.39 -2.11 -28.86
N MET A 156 21.42 -2.94 -28.61
CA MET A 156 21.70 -3.47 -27.26
C MET A 156 22.02 -2.34 -26.27
N ILE A 157 22.84 -1.37 -26.66
CA ILE A 157 23.14 -0.20 -25.83
C ILE A 157 21.84 0.55 -25.51
N ALA A 158 21.01 0.83 -26.51
CA ALA A 158 19.74 1.53 -26.33
C ALA A 158 18.82 0.78 -25.36
N HIS A 159 18.55 -0.51 -25.59
CA HIS A 159 17.67 -1.29 -24.71
C HIS A 159 18.15 -1.32 -23.26
N ARG A 160 19.47 -1.48 -23.02
CA ARG A 160 20.04 -1.42 -21.66
C ARG A 160 19.89 -0.04 -21.00
N VAL A 161 19.93 1.03 -21.78
CA VAL A 161 19.75 2.40 -21.27
C VAL A 161 18.29 2.67 -20.93
N MET A 162 17.36 2.21 -21.76
CA MET A 162 15.91 2.42 -21.59
C MET A 162 15.29 1.53 -20.52
N ALA A 163 15.89 0.36 -20.26
CA ALA A 163 15.34 -0.66 -19.37
C ALA A 163 14.98 -0.14 -17.96
N GLY A 164 15.85 0.66 -17.33
CA GLY A 164 15.59 1.21 -16.00
C GLY A 164 14.35 2.12 -15.97
N PRO A 165 14.32 3.22 -16.75
CA PRO A 165 13.15 4.10 -16.85
C PRO A 165 11.85 3.35 -17.20
N ILE A 166 11.88 2.47 -18.21
CA ILE A 166 10.70 1.68 -18.60
C ILE A 166 10.25 0.77 -17.45
N SER A 167 11.18 0.08 -16.76
CA SER A 167 10.84 -0.77 -15.61
C SER A 167 10.10 0.00 -14.52
N ARG A 168 10.52 1.23 -14.23
CA ARG A 168 9.87 2.08 -13.23
C ARG A 168 8.47 2.50 -13.67
N LEU A 169 8.31 2.95 -14.92
CA LEU A 169 7.00 3.35 -15.43
C LEU A 169 6.03 2.17 -15.54
N GLU A 170 6.49 1.02 -16.02
CA GLU A 170 5.70 -0.23 -16.03
C GLU A 170 5.33 -0.67 -14.60
N SER A 171 6.22 -0.52 -13.62
CA SER A 171 5.88 -0.76 -12.20
C SER A 171 4.77 0.16 -11.71
N VAL A 172 4.84 1.46 -12.00
CA VAL A 172 3.79 2.43 -11.64
C VAL A 172 2.47 2.07 -12.33
N LEU A 173 2.48 1.75 -13.62
CA LEU A 173 1.30 1.32 -14.36
C LEU A 173 0.70 0.03 -13.78
N GLY A 174 1.54 -0.91 -13.35
CA GLY A 174 1.12 -2.13 -12.68
C GLY A 174 0.39 -1.84 -11.37
N LEU A 175 0.98 -0.99 -10.52
CA LEU A 175 0.39 -0.60 -9.23
C LEU A 175 -0.91 0.21 -9.41
N LEU A 176 -0.95 1.16 -10.34
CA LEU A 176 -2.17 1.91 -10.68
C LEU A 176 -3.28 0.99 -11.20
N ALA A 177 -2.95 0.08 -12.13
CA ALA A 177 -3.90 -0.92 -12.61
C ALA A 177 -4.41 -1.81 -11.47
N GLY A 178 -3.54 -2.25 -10.57
CA GLY A 178 -3.93 -3.03 -9.39
C GLY A 178 -4.87 -2.25 -8.47
N SER A 179 -4.57 -0.98 -8.20
CA SER A 179 -5.45 -0.09 -7.41
C SER A 179 -6.81 0.20 -8.04
N LEU A 180 -6.96 -0.08 -9.33
CA LEU A 180 -8.22 0.04 -10.08
C LEU A 180 -8.94 -1.32 -10.19
N GLY A 181 -8.40 -2.39 -9.59
CA GLY A 181 -8.93 -3.76 -9.73
C GLY A 181 -8.64 -4.42 -11.08
N ARG A 182 -7.79 -3.81 -11.93
CA ARG A 182 -7.43 -4.32 -13.26
C ARG A 182 -6.31 -5.36 -13.18
N ASN A 183 -6.61 -6.48 -12.55
CA ASN A 183 -5.62 -7.51 -12.15
C ASN A 183 -4.78 -8.07 -13.32
N GLU A 184 -5.39 -8.31 -14.48
CA GLU A 184 -4.67 -8.80 -15.67
C GLU A 184 -3.67 -7.75 -16.20
N ALA A 185 -4.11 -6.49 -16.29
CA ALA A 185 -3.25 -5.38 -16.71
C ALA A 185 -2.11 -5.15 -15.71
N SER A 186 -2.42 -5.18 -14.41
CA SER A 186 -1.44 -5.10 -13.33
C SER A 186 -0.34 -6.17 -13.48
N SER A 187 -0.77 -7.43 -13.61
CA SER A 187 0.14 -8.57 -13.76
C SER A 187 1.01 -8.46 -15.01
N LEU A 188 0.44 -8.01 -16.14
CA LEU A 188 1.17 -7.83 -17.39
C LEU A 188 2.22 -6.71 -17.30
N HIS A 189 1.84 -5.56 -16.74
CA HIS A 189 2.74 -4.44 -16.52
C HIS A 189 3.89 -4.82 -15.58
N LEU A 190 3.59 -5.47 -14.45
CA LEU A 190 4.62 -5.94 -13.52
C LEU A 190 5.54 -7.01 -14.15
N ALA A 191 5.02 -7.92 -14.98
CA ALA A 191 5.85 -8.89 -15.68
C ALA A 191 6.82 -8.21 -16.69
N ARG A 192 6.34 -7.19 -17.41
CA ARG A 192 7.20 -6.36 -18.27
C ARG A 192 8.21 -5.58 -17.45
N ALA A 193 7.79 -4.98 -16.34
CA ALA A 193 8.67 -4.27 -15.42
C ALA A 193 9.81 -5.16 -14.91
N LEU A 194 9.51 -6.41 -14.55
CA LEU A 194 10.50 -7.40 -14.10
C LEU A 194 11.51 -7.71 -15.19
N SER A 195 11.03 -7.97 -16.41
CA SER A 195 11.91 -8.22 -17.57
C SER A 195 12.86 -7.04 -17.83
N GLN A 196 12.37 -5.81 -17.69
CA GLN A 196 13.19 -4.61 -17.84
C GLN A 196 14.14 -4.39 -16.65
N ALA A 197 13.72 -4.68 -15.42
CA ALA A 197 14.58 -4.60 -14.23
C ALA A 197 15.81 -5.53 -14.37
N SER A 198 15.62 -6.73 -14.89
CA SER A 198 16.73 -7.67 -15.17
C SER A 198 17.67 -7.20 -16.26
N LEU A 199 17.17 -6.52 -17.29
CA LEU A 199 18.03 -5.88 -18.29
C LEU A 199 18.80 -4.70 -17.70
N ALA A 200 18.19 -3.95 -16.78
CA ALA A 200 18.80 -2.85 -16.06
C ALA A 200 19.79 -3.31 -14.97
N VAL A 201 19.73 -4.58 -14.56
CA VAL A 201 20.50 -5.17 -13.44
C VAL A 201 20.16 -4.47 -12.12
N ASP A 202 18.87 -4.30 -11.86
CA ASP A 202 18.36 -3.64 -10.65
C ASP A 202 17.70 -4.66 -9.72
N ALA A 203 18.48 -5.24 -8.82
CA ALA A 203 18.02 -6.26 -7.88
C ALA A 203 16.96 -5.74 -6.88
N SER A 204 16.99 -4.45 -6.55
CA SER A 204 15.99 -3.84 -5.66
C SER A 204 14.63 -3.72 -6.36
N ALA A 205 14.64 -3.26 -7.62
CA ALA A 205 13.44 -3.25 -8.45
C ALA A 205 12.91 -4.68 -8.69
N GLU A 206 13.78 -5.63 -9.05
CA GLU A 206 13.40 -7.03 -9.23
C GLU A 206 12.69 -7.59 -7.99
N SER A 207 13.26 -7.39 -6.80
CA SER A 207 12.68 -7.89 -5.55
C SER A 207 11.27 -7.36 -5.32
N ARG A 208 11.08 -6.04 -5.42
CA ARG A 208 9.77 -5.41 -5.21
C ARG A 208 8.74 -5.86 -6.24
N ILE A 209 9.13 -5.93 -7.52
CA ILE A 209 8.23 -6.36 -8.59
C ILE A 209 7.83 -7.83 -8.40
N MET A 210 8.78 -8.71 -8.06
CA MET A 210 8.47 -10.11 -7.75
C MET A 210 7.52 -10.23 -6.55
N HIS A 211 7.71 -9.42 -5.50
CA HIS A 211 6.79 -9.40 -4.37
C HIS A 211 5.36 -8.99 -4.79
N HIS A 212 5.20 -7.92 -5.58
CA HIS A 212 3.88 -7.53 -6.07
C HIS A 212 3.25 -8.58 -7.00
N LEU A 213 4.04 -9.22 -7.89
CA LEU A 213 3.56 -10.34 -8.69
C LEU A 213 3.12 -11.52 -7.80
N GLY A 214 3.83 -11.77 -6.69
CA GLY A 214 3.45 -12.80 -5.72
C GLY A 214 2.12 -12.51 -5.05
N LEU A 215 1.87 -11.24 -4.68
CA LEU A 215 0.57 -10.81 -4.15
C LEU A 215 -0.56 -10.98 -5.18
N MET A 216 -0.31 -10.63 -6.44
CA MET A 216 -1.29 -10.89 -7.52
C MET A 216 -1.54 -12.38 -7.74
N ALA A 217 -0.53 -13.23 -7.58
CA ALA A 217 -0.69 -14.68 -7.67
C ALA A 217 -1.52 -15.24 -6.50
N ILE A 218 -1.37 -14.72 -5.26
CA ILE A 218 -2.28 -15.04 -4.14
C ILE A 218 -3.71 -14.62 -4.48
N ALA A 219 -3.90 -13.41 -5.02
CA ALA A 219 -5.21 -12.89 -5.40
C ALA A 219 -5.90 -13.77 -6.46
N ALA A 220 -5.11 -14.30 -7.39
CA ALA A 220 -5.53 -15.19 -8.47
C ALA A 220 -5.64 -16.67 -8.08
N ASP A 221 -5.45 -17.02 -6.80
CA ASP A 221 -5.49 -18.40 -6.31
C ASP A 221 -4.41 -19.32 -6.92
N GLU A 222 -3.21 -18.77 -7.13
CA GLU A 222 -2.03 -19.46 -7.66
C GLU A 222 -0.89 -19.55 -6.60
N PRO A 223 -1.09 -20.27 -5.47
CA PRO A 223 -0.16 -20.24 -4.33
C PRO A 223 1.24 -20.77 -4.65
N GLU A 224 1.38 -21.78 -5.50
CA GLU A 224 2.68 -22.31 -5.92
C GLU A 224 3.51 -21.25 -6.68
N ARG A 225 2.85 -20.50 -7.56
CA ARG A 225 3.48 -19.40 -8.31
C ARG A 225 3.85 -18.26 -7.37
N ALA A 226 2.97 -17.93 -6.41
CA ALA A 226 3.22 -16.92 -5.41
C ALA A 226 4.48 -17.25 -4.58
N ALA A 227 4.60 -18.49 -4.09
CA ALA A 227 5.77 -18.95 -3.33
C ALA A 227 7.07 -18.78 -4.13
N SER A 228 7.09 -19.20 -5.41
CA SER A 228 8.28 -19.04 -6.26
C SER A 228 8.67 -17.58 -6.49
N LEU A 229 7.70 -16.68 -6.60
CA LEU A 229 7.96 -15.25 -6.78
C LEU A 229 8.52 -14.62 -5.50
N PHE A 230 7.96 -14.97 -4.34
CA PHE A 230 8.45 -14.47 -3.06
C PHE A 230 9.84 -15.01 -2.69
N ASP A 231 10.17 -16.26 -3.04
CA ASP A 231 11.54 -16.77 -2.90
C ASP A 231 12.53 -15.99 -3.77
N GLY A 232 12.13 -15.68 -5.01
CA GLY A 232 12.91 -14.84 -5.92
C GLY A 232 13.15 -13.44 -5.32
N ALA A 233 12.09 -12.83 -4.76
CA ALA A 233 12.20 -11.53 -4.09
C ALA A 233 13.14 -11.59 -2.87
N SER A 234 12.98 -12.61 -2.02
CA SER A 234 13.84 -12.86 -0.86
C SER A 234 15.31 -12.97 -1.25
N ALA A 235 15.62 -13.77 -2.28
CA ALA A 235 16.98 -13.95 -2.77
C ALA A 235 17.60 -12.65 -3.30
N GLN A 236 16.83 -11.80 -3.98
CA GLN A 236 17.33 -10.51 -4.49
C GLN A 236 17.48 -9.45 -3.39
N SER A 237 16.59 -9.43 -2.39
CA SER A 237 16.72 -8.58 -1.22
C SER A 237 17.99 -8.90 -0.43
N LEU A 238 18.26 -10.18 -0.17
CA LEU A 238 19.49 -10.63 0.51
C LEU A 238 20.76 -10.25 -0.25
N ARG A 239 20.78 -10.39 -1.58
CA ARG A 239 21.92 -9.97 -2.41
C ARG A 239 22.19 -8.47 -2.33
N SER A 240 21.16 -7.68 -2.08
CA SER A 240 21.24 -6.22 -1.99
C SER A 240 21.45 -5.72 -0.56
N GLY A 241 21.48 -6.61 0.44
CA GLY A 241 21.59 -6.25 1.85
C GLY A 241 20.32 -5.65 2.46
N ASN A 242 19.16 -5.87 1.83
CA ASN A 242 17.86 -5.41 2.32
C ASN A 242 17.14 -6.50 3.12
N SER A 243 16.24 -6.11 4.01
CA SER A 243 15.38 -7.05 4.73
C SER A 243 14.54 -7.89 3.77
N ASN A 244 14.44 -9.18 4.04
CA ASN A 244 13.63 -10.14 3.30
C ASN A 244 12.43 -10.67 4.11
N LEU A 245 12.18 -10.15 5.31
CA LEU A 245 11.17 -10.64 6.25
C LEU A 245 9.79 -10.81 5.60
N ARG A 246 9.29 -9.75 4.94
CA ARG A 246 8.01 -9.78 4.21
C ARG A 246 7.93 -10.87 3.14
N HIS A 247 9.04 -11.12 2.45
CA HIS A 247 9.09 -12.12 1.40
C HIS A 247 9.10 -13.53 1.98
N LEU A 248 9.80 -13.75 3.10
CA LEU A 248 9.82 -15.03 3.79
C LEU A 248 8.43 -15.41 4.29
N ILE A 249 7.75 -14.49 4.97
CA ILE A 249 6.40 -14.70 5.51
C ILE A 249 5.41 -14.97 4.37
N ALA A 250 5.40 -14.12 3.34
CA ALA A 250 4.49 -14.30 2.20
C ALA A 250 4.75 -15.61 1.43
N ALA A 251 6.01 -16.04 1.31
CA ALA A 251 6.35 -17.35 0.77
C ALA A 251 5.87 -18.49 1.68
N GLY A 252 6.00 -18.37 3.00
CA GLY A 252 5.50 -19.34 3.97
C GLY A 252 3.99 -19.53 3.89
N ILE A 253 3.23 -18.42 3.87
CA ILE A 253 1.78 -18.42 3.63
C ILE A 253 1.45 -19.15 2.32
N SER A 254 2.13 -18.78 1.23
CA SER A 254 1.87 -19.35 -0.10
C SER A 254 2.14 -20.86 -0.16
N ARG A 255 3.20 -21.32 0.53
CA ARG A 255 3.50 -22.75 0.66
C ARG A 255 2.44 -23.51 1.46
N HIS A 256 1.97 -22.92 2.55
CA HIS A 256 0.89 -23.50 3.34
C HIS A 256 -0.38 -23.69 2.51
N LEU A 257 -0.78 -22.65 1.78
CA LEU A 257 -1.96 -22.68 0.89
C LEU A 257 -1.82 -23.70 -0.26
N SER A 258 -0.60 -24.01 -0.69
CA SER A 258 -0.33 -25.04 -1.70
C SER A 258 -0.10 -26.45 -1.11
N GLY A 259 -0.14 -26.61 0.21
CA GLY A 259 0.05 -27.88 0.92
C GLY A 259 1.52 -28.28 1.15
N ASP A 260 2.48 -27.38 0.91
CA ASP A 260 3.90 -27.55 1.25
C ASP A 260 4.17 -27.13 2.71
N GLY A 261 3.75 -27.99 3.66
CA GLY A 261 3.90 -27.73 5.09
C GLY A 261 5.35 -27.58 5.55
N ASP A 262 6.24 -28.49 5.11
CA ASP A 262 7.66 -28.46 5.50
C ASP A 262 8.35 -27.16 5.05
N GLY A 263 8.07 -26.72 3.82
CA GLY A 263 8.58 -25.46 3.30
C GLY A 263 7.96 -24.25 4.00
N ALA A 264 6.66 -24.29 4.34
CA ALA A 264 6.01 -23.24 5.10
C ALA A 264 6.65 -23.07 6.49
N ASP A 265 6.78 -24.16 7.25
CA ASP A 265 7.38 -24.17 8.58
C ASP A 265 8.84 -23.67 8.55
N SER A 266 9.61 -24.07 7.53
CA SER A 266 10.98 -23.60 7.35
C SER A 266 11.05 -22.10 7.13
N ASN A 267 10.14 -21.54 6.32
CA ASN A 267 10.08 -20.11 6.04
C ASN A 267 9.67 -19.30 7.26
N ILE A 268 8.65 -19.76 7.98
CA ILE A 268 8.16 -19.10 9.20
C ILE A 268 9.22 -19.17 10.31
N SER A 269 9.90 -20.31 10.47
CA SER A 269 11.00 -20.43 11.45
C SER A 269 12.20 -19.54 11.15
N GLU A 270 12.43 -19.17 9.88
CA GLU A 270 13.44 -18.19 9.51
C GLU A 270 12.96 -16.77 9.79
N ALA A 271 11.71 -16.45 9.43
CA ALA A 271 11.11 -15.15 9.72
C ALA A 271 11.07 -14.88 11.24
N ALA A 272 10.70 -15.86 12.05
CA ALA A 272 10.66 -15.76 13.51
C ALA A 272 12.04 -15.42 14.10
N ARG A 273 13.11 -15.98 13.54
CA ARG A 273 14.49 -15.64 13.96
C ARG A 273 14.85 -14.19 13.65
N ILE A 274 14.33 -13.62 12.56
CA ILE A 274 14.54 -12.20 12.24
C ILE A 274 13.75 -11.30 13.19
N ILE A 275 12.53 -11.72 13.58
CA ILE A 275 11.68 -10.99 14.53
C ILE A 275 12.33 -10.98 15.93
N ASP A 276 12.77 -12.15 16.42
CA ASP A 276 13.45 -12.32 17.72
C ASP A 276 14.79 -11.55 17.84
N GLU A 277 15.39 -11.14 16.72
CA GLU A 277 16.60 -10.30 16.73
C GLU A 277 16.29 -8.82 17.05
N ASP A 278 15.15 -8.30 16.58
CA ASP A 278 14.69 -6.92 16.80
C ASP A 278 13.20 -6.80 16.43
N GLU A 279 12.34 -7.00 17.43
CA GLU A 279 10.88 -7.01 17.30
C GLU A 279 10.37 -5.66 16.81
N GLY A 280 10.98 -4.57 17.29
CA GLY A 280 10.64 -3.21 16.90
C GLY A 280 10.86 -2.96 15.40
N SER A 281 11.95 -3.51 14.83
CA SER A 281 12.24 -3.41 13.40
C SER A 281 11.31 -4.25 12.51
N ALA A 282 10.66 -5.27 13.09
CA ALA A 282 9.75 -6.16 12.37
C ALA A 282 8.33 -5.56 12.18
N ILE A 283 7.92 -4.62 13.03
CA ILE A 283 6.57 -4.03 13.03
C ILE A 283 6.18 -3.47 11.66
N GLU A 284 6.97 -2.55 11.09
CA GLU A 284 6.60 -1.92 9.82
C GLU A 284 6.60 -2.92 8.64
N PRO A 285 7.59 -3.82 8.49
CA PRO A 285 7.49 -4.93 7.54
C PRO A 285 6.18 -5.74 7.64
N LEU A 286 5.76 -6.12 8.84
CA LEU A 286 4.50 -6.87 9.06
C LEU A 286 3.28 -6.04 8.67
N VAL A 287 3.20 -4.78 9.13
CA VAL A 287 2.12 -3.85 8.79
C VAL A 287 2.01 -3.64 7.28
N ILE A 288 3.13 -3.51 6.56
CA ILE A 288 3.11 -3.37 5.10
C ILE A 288 2.60 -4.64 4.42
N LEU A 289 3.01 -5.82 4.89
CA LEU A 289 2.52 -7.09 4.34
C LEU A 289 1.00 -7.24 4.57
N ALA A 290 0.53 -6.99 5.79
CA ALA A 290 -0.90 -7.04 6.12
C ALA A 290 -1.73 -6.10 5.26
N ARG A 291 -1.32 -4.83 5.11
CA ARG A 291 -1.98 -3.87 4.22
C ARG A 291 -1.98 -4.32 2.76
N SER A 292 -0.89 -4.94 2.30
CA SER A 292 -0.81 -5.47 0.94
C SER A 292 -1.80 -6.63 0.73
N LEU A 293 -1.97 -7.49 1.73
CA LEU A 293 -2.95 -8.58 1.73
C LEU A 293 -4.39 -8.03 1.75
N MET A 294 -4.65 -6.97 2.51
CA MET A 294 -5.93 -6.26 2.45
C MET A 294 -6.23 -5.71 1.06
N GLY A 295 -5.24 -5.08 0.41
CA GLY A 295 -5.38 -4.50 -0.92
C GLY A 295 -5.71 -5.51 -2.02
N ILE A 296 -5.48 -6.80 -1.79
CA ILE A 296 -5.83 -7.90 -2.70
C ILE A 296 -7.04 -8.73 -2.23
N ASP A 297 -7.87 -8.17 -1.33
CA ASP A 297 -9.03 -8.84 -0.73
C ASP A 297 -8.66 -10.18 -0.08
N ARG A 298 -7.60 -10.17 0.74
CA ARG A 298 -7.23 -11.26 1.66
C ARG A 298 -7.24 -10.77 3.12
N PRO A 299 -8.38 -10.29 3.63
CA PRO A 299 -8.47 -9.67 4.94
C PRO A 299 -8.19 -10.63 6.10
N TRP A 300 -8.52 -11.92 5.96
CA TRP A 300 -8.18 -12.93 6.97
C TRP A 300 -6.67 -13.10 7.10
N LEU A 301 -5.94 -13.17 5.98
CA LEU A 301 -4.47 -13.22 6.02
C LEU A 301 -3.90 -11.94 6.65
N ALA A 302 -4.51 -10.79 6.35
CA ALA A 302 -4.06 -9.51 6.89
C ALA A 302 -4.29 -9.39 8.40
N LEU A 303 -5.43 -9.89 8.91
CA LEU A 303 -5.76 -9.89 10.33
C LEU A 303 -4.67 -10.60 11.14
N GLU A 304 -4.35 -11.85 10.78
CA GLU A 304 -3.34 -12.63 11.50
C GLU A 304 -1.95 -11.95 11.45
N ILE A 305 -1.57 -11.30 10.34
CA ILE A 305 -0.30 -10.56 10.27
C ILE A 305 -0.32 -9.26 11.07
N PHE A 306 -1.48 -8.60 11.22
CA PHE A 306 -1.61 -7.46 12.12
C PHE A 306 -1.53 -7.87 13.59
N ASP A 307 -2.05 -9.05 13.95
CA ASP A 307 -1.92 -9.60 15.29
C ASP A 307 -0.45 -9.82 15.64
N GLU A 308 0.32 -10.45 14.75
CA GLU A 308 1.78 -10.61 14.91
C GLU A 308 2.51 -9.26 15.03
N ALA A 309 2.08 -8.24 14.28
CA ALA A 309 2.64 -6.90 14.39
C ALA A 309 2.30 -6.23 15.73
N LEU A 310 1.10 -6.48 16.27
CA LEU A 310 0.65 -5.98 17.56
C LEU A 310 1.49 -6.59 18.68
N GLU A 311 1.74 -7.90 18.62
CA GLU A 311 2.61 -8.62 19.54
C GLU A 311 4.02 -8.00 19.55
N CYS A 312 4.63 -7.82 18.38
CA CYS A 312 5.93 -7.16 18.25
C CYS A 312 5.93 -5.74 18.86
N ALA A 313 4.86 -4.97 18.64
CA ALA A 313 4.74 -3.61 19.19
C ALA A 313 4.59 -3.59 20.71
N ILE A 314 3.91 -4.57 21.30
CA ILE A 314 3.76 -4.72 22.74
C ILE A 314 5.08 -5.14 23.38
N GLU A 315 5.79 -6.11 22.81
CA GLU A 315 7.07 -6.60 23.33
C GLU A 315 8.18 -5.54 23.20
N ALA A 316 8.19 -4.79 22.10
CA ALA A 316 9.09 -3.65 21.93
C ALA A 316 8.69 -2.41 22.77
N GLU A 317 7.59 -2.47 23.53
CA GLU A 317 7.04 -1.39 24.36
C GLU A 317 6.74 -0.08 23.58
N ILE A 318 6.30 -0.19 22.32
CA ILE A 318 6.05 0.95 21.43
C ILE A 318 4.55 1.29 21.37
N GLU A 319 4.06 2.00 22.39
CA GLU A 319 2.64 2.38 22.55
C GLU A 319 2.01 3.04 21.32
N SER A 320 2.78 3.87 20.59
CA SER A 320 2.25 4.54 19.39
C SER A 320 1.92 3.56 18.27
N GLU A 321 2.69 2.48 18.15
CA GLU A 321 2.43 1.42 17.17
C GLU A 321 1.29 0.51 17.63
N VAL A 322 1.18 0.22 18.94
CA VAL A 322 0.02 -0.48 19.51
C VAL A 322 -1.28 0.25 19.16
N ASP A 323 -1.36 1.55 19.41
CA ASP A 323 -2.53 2.37 19.07
C ASP A 323 -2.81 2.39 17.56
N ARG A 324 -1.76 2.45 16.72
CA ARG A 324 -1.88 2.43 15.25
C ARG A 324 -2.44 1.09 14.76
N ILE A 325 -1.89 -0.02 15.25
CA ILE A 325 -2.25 -1.39 14.85
C ILE A 325 -3.65 -1.73 15.34
N ARG A 326 -4.04 -1.33 16.56
CA ARG A 326 -5.42 -1.49 17.05
C ARG A 326 -6.46 -0.90 16.09
N ASN A 327 -6.19 0.29 15.54
CA ASN A 327 -7.09 0.92 14.57
C ASN A 327 -7.12 0.15 13.24
N LEU A 328 -5.99 -0.42 12.81
CA LEU A 328 -5.90 -1.25 11.60
C LEU A 328 -6.63 -2.58 11.78
N LEU A 329 -6.53 -3.19 12.97
CA LEU A 329 -7.26 -4.39 13.35
C LEU A 329 -8.78 -4.15 13.33
N THR A 330 -9.24 -3.01 13.83
CA THR A 330 -10.66 -2.64 13.75
C THR A 330 -11.11 -2.53 12.29
N LEU A 331 -10.30 -1.90 11.44
CA LEU A 331 -10.59 -1.74 10.01
C LEU A 331 -10.62 -3.09 9.27
N VAL A 332 -9.66 -3.99 9.52
CA VAL A 332 -9.60 -5.30 8.84
C VAL A 332 -10.72 -6.24 9.30
N ASN A 333 -11.20 -6.12 10.53
CA ASN A 333 -12.36 -6.88 11.02
C ASN A 333 -13.65 -6.56 10.26
N VAL A 334 -13.82 -5.32 9.78
CA VAL A 334 -14.93 -4.99 8.86
C VAL A 334 -14.78 -5.71 7.52
N ALA A 335 -13.56 -5.99 7.08
CA ALA A 335 -13.25 -6.70 5.84
C ALA A 335 -13.38 -8.23 5.96
N ALA A 336 -13.00 -8.76 7.12
CA ALA A 336 -12.91 -10.18 7.42
C ALA A 336 -14.30 -10.77 7.74
N VAL A 337 -15.09 -11.03 6.69
CA VAL A 337 -16.44 -11.60 6.83
C VAL A 337 -16.43 -13.12 6.71
N GLY A 338 -17.41 -13.77 7.34
CA GLY A 338 -17.63 -15.21 7.32
C GLY A 338 -17.10 -15.90 8.58
N GLU A 339 -17.50 -17.16 8.78
CA GLU A 339 -17.02 -17.97 9.90
C GLU A 339 -15.62 -18.51 9.64
N GLU A 340 -14.90 -18.78 10.72
CA GLU A 340 -13.58 -19.39 10.68
C GLU A 340 -13.65 -20.85 10.17
N ASP A 341 -13.03 -21.13 9.02
CA ASP A 341 -12.94 -22.47 8.43
C ASP A 341 -11.66 -23.23 8.91
N ASP A 342 -11.51 -24.47 8.45
CA ASP A 342 -10.35 -25.31 8.81
C ASP A 342 -9.02 -24.75 8.26
N GLU A 343 -9.06 -24.11 7.09
CA GLU A 343 -7.88 -23.55 6.42
C GLU A 343 -7.37 -22.31 7.18
N ARG A 344 -8.27 -21.41 7.59
CA ARG A 344 -7.96 -20.24 8.43
C ARG A 344 -7.36 -20.65 9.77
N ARG A 345 -7.95 -21.64 10.45
CA ARG A 345 -7.39 -22.18 11.70
C ARG A 345 -6.00 -22.79 11.51
N SER A 346 -5.78 -23.46 10.38
CA SER A 346 -4.49 -24.04 10.06
C SER A 346 -3.44 -22.96 9.82
N LEU A 347 -3.83 -21.88 9.14
CA LEU A 347 -2.96 -20.76 8.86
C LEU A 347 -2.64 -19.94 10.13
N ARG A 348 -3.61 -19.66 10.99
CA ARG A 348 -3.34 -18.99 12.29
C ARG A 348 -2.25 -19.73 13.05
N ARG A 349 -2.41 -21.05 13.23
CA ARG A 349 -1.40 -21.88 13.91
C ARG A 349 0.00 -21.82 13.26
N LEU A 350 0.07 -21.60 11.96
CA LEU A 350 1.33 -21.40 11.28
C LEU A 350 1.91 -20.01 11.61
N LEU A 351 1.08 -18.97 11.55
CA LEU A 351 1.48 -17.58 11.77
C LEU A 351 1.80 -17.29 13.24
N ASP A 352 1.11 -17.91 14.20
CA ASP A 352 1.45 -17.94 15.64
C ASP A 352 2.90 -18.45 15.89
N GLY A 353 3.55 -19.03 14.88
CA GLY A 353 4.95 -19.43 14.93
C GLY A 353 5.94 -18.31 14.62
N LEU A 354 5.48 -17.12 14.19
CA LEU A 354 6.31 -15.96 13.87
C LEU A 354 6.85 -15.28 15.11
N ASN A 355 6.06 -15.22 16.17
CA ASN A 355 6.49 -14.65 17.44
C ASN A 355 6.16 -15.57 18.63
N ARG A 356 6.76 -15.30 19.80
CA ARG A 356 6.49 -16.05 21.04
C ARG A 356 6.38 -15.10 22.21
N VAL A 357 5.18 -14.61 22.42
CA VAL A 357 4.87 -13.73 23.55
C VAL A 357 4.74 -14.54 24.83
N GLU A 358 5.46 -14.13 25.89
CA GLU A 358 5.37 -14.77 27.21
C GLU A 358 5.13 -13.74 28.35
N GLY A 359 4.36 -14.14 29.36
CA GLY A 359 4.29 -13.43 30.63
C GLY A 359 3.48 -12.14 30.58
N ILE A 360 4.08 -10.99 30.93
CA ILE A 360 3.36 -9.71 31.03
C ILE A 360 2.92 -9.21 29.65
N ALA A 361 3.70 -9.50 28.62
CA ALA A 361 3.35 -9.14 27.25
C ALA A 361 2.11 -9.93 26.77
N GLU A 362 1.97 -11.20 27.16
CA GLU A 362 0.83 -12.05 26.82
C GLU A 362 -0.48 -11.52 27.41
N GLU A 363 -0.50 -11.20 28.71
CA GLU A 363 -1.67 -10.59 29.39
C GLU A 363 -2.06 -9.26 28.73
N ARG A 364 -1.06 -8.53 28.24
CA ARG A 364 -1.27 -7.24 27.59
C ARG A 364 -1.81 -7.40 26.16
N VAL A 365 -1.33 -8.39 25.40
CA VAL A 365 -1.88 -8.75 24.08
C VAL A 365 -3.35 -9.15 24.23
N GLU A 366 -3.68 -10.00 25.20
CA GLU A 366 -5.07 -10.40 25.50
C GLU A 366 -5.94 -9.17 25.79
N THR A 367 -5.48 -8.26 26.65
CA THR A 367 -6.21 -7.02 26.97
C THR A 367 -6.47 -6.15 25.75
N VAL A 368 -5.46 -5.93 24.89
CA VAL A 368 -5.63 -5.09 23.70
C VAL A 368 -6.53 -5.75 22.67
N THR A 369 -6.47 -7.08 22.56
CA THR A 369 -7.36 -7.86 21.68
C THR A 369 -8.81 -7.75 22.14
N GLU A 370 -9.08 -7.87 23.44
CA GLU A 370 -10.43 -7.63 23.99
C GLU A 370 -10.93 -6.20 23.69
N GLU A 371 -10.06 -5.18 23.78
CA GLU A 371 -10.43 -3.81 23.39
C GLU A 371 -10.78 -3.68 21.90
N VAL A 372 -10.09 -4.41 21.01
CA VAL A 372 -10.41 -4.48 19.58
C VAL A 372 -11.78 -5.13 19.39
N ASP A 373 -12.02 -6.27 20.02
CA ASP A 373 -13.27 -7.01 19.89
C ASP A 373 -14.46 -6.18 20.38
N GLU A 374 -14.34 -5.51 21.52
CA GLU A 374 -15.38 -4.59 22.01
C GLU A 374 -15.64 -3.43 21.04
N ALA A 375 -14.58 -2.90 20.41
CA ALA A 375 -14.71 -1.84 19.42
C ALA A 375 -15.39 -2.33 18.13
N VAL A 376 -15.03 -3.54 17.67
CA VAL A 376 -15.64 -4.19 16.50
C VAL A 376 -17.12 -4.48 16.78
N ASP A 377 -17.46 -5.05 17.93
CA ASP A 377 -18.85 -5.31 18.33
C ASP A 377 -19.68 -4.02 18.39
N ALA A 378 -19.13 -2.94 18.96
CA ALA A 378 -19.76 -1.63 18.95
C ALA A 378 -19.99 -1.10 17.53
N GLN A 379 -19.11 -1.46 16.58
CA GLN A 379 -19.20 -1.15 15.15
C GLN A 379 -20.05 -2.14 14.34
N LEU A 380 -20.66 -3.16 14.95
CA LEU A 380 -21.64 -4.02 14.27
C LEU A 380 -23.10 -3.65 14.59
N VAL A 381 -23.32 -2.86 15.66
CA VAL A 381 -24.67 -2.42 16.05
C VAL A 381 -25.26 -1.49 14.98
N PRO A 382 -26.48 -1.71 14.45
CA PRO A 382 -27.06 -0.84 13.42
C PRO A 382 -27.13 0.64 13.82
N ILE A 383 -27.00 1.55 12.85
CA ILE A 383 -27.16 2.99 13.10
C ILE A 383 -28.62 3.27 13.49
N GLU A 384 -28.84 3.92 14.63
CA GLU A 384 -30.19 4.18 15.17
C GLU A 384 -31.05 5.07 14.25
N GLU A 385 -30.42 5.98 13.51
CA GLU A 385 -31.11 6.85 12.56
C GLU A 385 -31.21 6.23 11.16
N THR A 386 -32.40 6.31 10.57
CA THR A 386 -32.63 6.05 9.14
C THR A 386 -33.25 7.26 8.47
N TRP A 387 -32.84 7.53 7.23
CA TRP A 387 -33.26 8.70 6.47
C TRP A 387 -33.94 8.26 5.17
N ARG A 388 -35.28 8.34 5.16
CA ARG A 388 -36.08 8.06 3.96
C ARG A 388 -36.04 9.18 2.93
N GLU A 389 -35.76 10.40 3.39
CA GLU A 389 -35.64 11.61 2.58
C GLU A 389 -34.17 11.88 2.24
N TRP A 390 -33.92 12.54 1.10
CA TRP A 390 -32.57 12.98 0.73
C TRP A 390 -32.08 14.08 1.66
N ARG A 391 -30.98 13.83 2.36
CA ARG A 391 -30.29 14.77 3.27
C ARG A 391 -28.90 15.11 2.76
N ALA A 392 -28.27 16.17 3.27
CA ALA A 392 -26.91 16.49 2.86
C ALA A 392 -25.95 15.39 3.31
N SER A 393 -24.95 15.03 2.50
CA SER A 393 -23.94 14.03 2.90
C SER A 393 -23.24 14.40 4.21
N ASN A 394 -22.96 15.70 4.38
CA ASN A 394 -22.35 16.30 5.56
C ASN A 394 -23.18 16.14 6.85
N ASP A 395 -24.45 15.73 6.77
CA ASP A 395 -25.24 15.41 7.95
C ASP A 395 -24.80 14.07 8.59
N LEU A 396 -24.15 13.18 7.84
CA LEU A 396 -23.65 11.87 8.32
C LEU A 396 -22.13 11.82 8.34
N VAL A 397 -21.51 12.16 7.21
CA VAL A 397 -20.07 12.10 7.00
C VAL A 397 -19.61 13.52 6.66
N PRO A 398 -18.88 14.20 7.57
CA PRO A 398 -18.37 15.54 7.34
C PRO A 398 -17.65 15.70 5.99
N ASP A 399 -17.84 16.86 5.35
CA ASP A 399 -17.19 17.16 4.07
C ASP A 399 -15.66 17.08 4.20
N GLY A 400 -15.05 16.25 3.35
CA GLY A 400 -13.61 16.02 3.33
C GLY A 400 -13.14 14.81 4.13
N GLU A 401 -14.02 14.19 4.94
CA GLU A 401 -13.70 12.93 5.60
C GLU A 401 -13.64 11.79 4.59
N ALA A 402 -12.60 10.98 4.68
CA ALA A 402 -12.33 9.89 3.75
C ALA A 402 -12.78 8.56 4.34
N LEU A 403 -13.54 7.81 3.57
CA LEU A 403 -13.99 6.46 3.87
C LEU A 403 -13.03 5.47 3.19
N SER A 404 -12.47 4.53 3.93
CA SER A 404 -11.61 3.50 3.32
C SER A 404 -12.48 2.45 2.66
N VAL A 405 -12.32 2.23 1.35
CA VAL A 405 -12.99 1.16 0.61
C VAL A 405 -12.34 -0.15 0.98
N VAL A 406 -13.15 -1.03 1.57
CA VAL A 406 -12.71 -2.32 2.09
C VAL A 406 -13.00 -3.43 1.11
N ARG A 407 -14.19 -3.41 0.51
CA ARG A 407 -14.63 -4.38 -0.48
C ARG A 407 -15.57 -3.73 -1.47
N VAL A 408 -15.60 -4.28 -2.68
CA VAL A 408 -16.54 -3.92 -3.73
C VAL A 408 -17.32 -5.16 -4.13
N VAL A 409 -18.65 -5.10 -4.04
CA VAL A 409 -19.55 -6.20 -4.37
C VAL A 409 -20.42 -5.79 -5.55
N GLU A 410 -20.30 -6.53 -6.66
CA GLU A 410 -21.19 -6.35 -7.80
C GLU A 410 -22.55 -7.00 -7.53
N GLY A 411 -23.63 -6.29 -7.85
CA GLY A 411 -25.00 -6.77 -7.71
C GLY A 411 -25.84 -6.52 -8.96
N GLU A 412 -27.06 -7.05 -8.99
CA GLU A 412 -28.00 -6.75 -10.07
C GLU A 412 -28.38 -5.25 -10.06
N GLY A 413 -27.90 -4.51 -11.05
CA GLY A 413 -28.28 -3.11 -11.28
C GLY A 413 -27.39 -2.05 -10.60
N GLY A 414 -26.28 -2.45 -9.98
CA GLY A 414 -25.34 -1.50 -9.37
C GLY A 414 -24.25 -2.19 -8.55
N LEU A 415 -23.48 -1.37 -7.85
CA LEU A 415 -22.32 -1.80 -7.06
C LEU A 415 -22.50 -1.37 -5.61
N LEU A 416 -22.15 -2.25 -4.68
CA LEU A 416 -22.08 -1.97 -3.26
C LEU A 416 -20.61 -1.82 -2.85
N ALA A 417 -20.20 -0.61 -2.52
CA ALA A 417 -18.90 -0.35 -1.92
C ALA A 417 -19.02 -0.49 -0.40
N VAL A 418 -18.38 -1.51 0.17
CA VAL A 418 -18.23 -1.65 1.63
C VAL A 418 -17.08 -0.76 2.04
N VAL A 419 -17.34 0.20 2.92
CA VAL A 419 -16.37 1.18 3.39
C VAL A 419 -16.29 1.20 4.90
N HIS A 420 -15.15 1.62 5.43
CA HIS A 420 -14.93 1.81 6.86
C HIS A 420 -14.77 3.30 7.17
N HIS A 421 -15.50 3.76 8.19
CA HIS A 421 -15.35 5.08 8.80
C HIS A 421 -14.81 4.90 10.21
N SER A 422 -13.84 5.73 10.62
CA SER A 422 -13.17 5.60 11.93
C SER A 422 -14.15 5.60 13.14
N GLU A 423 -15.14 6.51 13.13
CA GLU A 423 -16.18 6.58 14.17
C GLU A 423 -17.44 5.75 13.88
N LEU A 424 -17.94 5.75 12.64
CA LEU A 424 -19.19 5.08 12.30
C LEU A 424 -19.03 3.57 12.10
N GLY A 425 -17.83 3.07 11.79
CA GLY A 425 -17.56 1.67 11.46
C GLY A 425 -17.90 1.32 10.02
N GLY A 426 -18.30 0.06 9.78
CA GLY A 426 -18.62 -0.46 8.45
C GLY A 426 -19.92 0.11 7.87
N LEU A 427 -19.85 0.66 6.66
CA LEU A 427 -20.98 1.23 5.91
C LEU A 427 -21.02 0.63 4.50
N GLY A 428 -22.22 0.37 3.98
CA GLY A 428 -22.40 -0.01 2.59
C GLY A 428 -22.85 1.21 1.78
N ILE A 429 -22.14 1.56 0.71
CA ILE A 429 -22.53 2.62 -0.21
C ILE A 429 -23.05 1.97 -1.49
N TRP A 430 -24.35 2.11 -1.73
CA TRP A 430 -25.01 1.64 -2.93
C TRP A 430 -24.90 2.66 -4.05
N LEU A 431 -24.29 2.26 -5.16
CA LEU A 431 -24.05 3.07 -6.35
C LEU A 431 -24.81 2.48 -7.54
N PRO A 432 -25.98 3.03 -7.91
CA PRO A 432 -26.72 2.60 -9.08
C PRO A 432 -26.11 3.19 -10.37
N GLY A 433 -25.97 2.37 -11.42
CA GLY A 433 -25.58 2.86 -12.75
C GLY A 433 -24.09 3.15 -12.96
N GLU A 434 -23.77 4.26 -13.64
CA GLU A 434 -22.38 4.70 -13.90
C GLU A 434 -21.77 5.24 -12.60
N ALA A 435 -21.03 4.37 -11.91
CA ALA A 435 -20.27 4.68 -10.71
C ALA A 435 -18.78 4.89 -11.05
N PRO A 436 -18.02 5.61 -10.22
CA PRO A 436 -16.56 5.60 -10.35
C PRO A 436 -16.01 4.17 -10.20
N GLU A 437 -14.88 3.88 -10.85
CA GLU A 437 -14.20 2.59 -10.75
C GLU A 437 -13.63 2.44 -9.33
N LEU A 438 -14.21 1.52 -8.54
CA LEU A 438 -13.86 1.30 -7.15
C LEU A 438 -13.13 -0.02 -6.95
N ALA A 439 -12.16 -0.02 -6.03
CA ALA A 439 -11.44 -1.20 -5.61
C ALA A 439 -11.07 -1.13 -4.11
N PRO A 440 -10.83 -2.27 -3.45
CA PRO A 440 -10.29 -2.31 -2.09
C PRO A 440 -9.01 -1.47 -1.93
N GLY A 441 -8.84 -0.84 -0.76
CA GLY A 441 -7.68 0.00 -0.44
C GLY A 441 -7.74 1.43 -0.99
N GLN A 442 -8.79 1.78 -1.75
CA GLN A 442 -9.06 3.16 -2.14
C GLN A 442 -9.71 3.94 -1.01
N ARG A 443 -9.66 5.28 -1.10
CA ARG A 443 -10.38 6.21 -0.24
C ARG A 443 -11.46 6.93 -1.04
N LEU A 444 -12.65 6.98 -0.44
CA LEU A 444 -13.83 7.60 -1.01
C LEU A 444 -14.24 8.79 -0.16
N THR A 445 -14.35 9.98 -0.78
CA THR A 445 -14.92 11.16 -0.12
C THR A 445 -16.28 11.47 -0.71
N ILE A 446 -17.27 11.61 0.17
CA ILE A 446 -18.64 12.00 -0.20
C ILE A 446 -18.79 13.49 0.11
N SER A 447 -18.86 14.35 -0.91
CA SER A 447 -18.99 15.80 -0.72
C SER A 447 -19.90 16.42 -1.76
N GLY A 448 -20.66 17.44 -1.38
CA GLY A 448 -21.51 18.19 -2.32
C GLY A 448 -22.66 17.38 -2.94
N THR A 449 -23.07 16.29 -2.31
CA THR A 449 -24.16 15.42 -2.75
C THR A 449 -25.17 15.18 -1.62
N ARG A 450 -26.27 14.48 -1.92
CA ARG A 450 -27.27 14.08 -0.94
C ARG A 450 -27.30 12.57 -0.78
N ILE A 451 -27.64 12.12 0.43
CA ILE A 451 -27.70 10.71 0.78
C ILE A 451 -29.02 10.31 1.44
N LYS A 452 -29.34 9.03 1.33
CA LYS A 452 -30.32 8.33 2.17
C LYS A 452 -29.61 7.27 2.96
N LEU A 453 -30.07 7.04 4.19
CA LEU A 453 -29.51 6.03 5.09
C LEU A 453 -30.61 5.03 5.45
N ALA A 454 -30.34 3.76 5.22
CA ALA A 454 -31.23 2.66 5.56
C ALA A 454 -30.53 1.66 6.49
N GLU A 455 -31.32 0.94 7.27
CA GLU A 455 -30.84 -0.25 7.96
C GLU A 455 -30.41 -1.30 6.93
N PRO A 456 -29.29 -2.01 7.16
CA PRO A 456 -28.90 -3.12 6.32
C PRO A 456 -29.89 -4.28 6.51
N THR A 457 -30.17 -5.00 5.42
CA THR A 457 -30.92 -6.25 5.51
C THR A 457 -30.09 -7.27 6.30
N LYS A 458 -30.76 -8.24 6.97
CA LYS A 458 -30.06 -9.31 7.71
C LYS A 458 -28.98 -10.02 6.90
N ASP A 459 -29.26 -10.27 5.61
CA ASP A 459 -28.33 -10.93 4.70
C ASP A 459 -27.08 -10.08 4.43
N LEU A 460 -27.22 -8.76 4.35
CA LEU A 460 -26.09 -7.82 4.19
C LEU A 460 -25.30 -7.68 5.49
N THR A 461 -25.98 -7.66 6.64
CA THR A 461 -25.31 -7.65 7.94
C THR A 461 -24.47 -8.91 8.12
N SER A 462 -24.99 -10.09 7.78
CA SER A 462 -24.25 -11.34 7.92
C SER A 462 -23.16 -11.56 6.86
N SER A 463 -23.26 -10.89 5.70
CA SER A 463 -22.31 -11.09 4.60
C SER A 463 -21.28 -9.97 4.41
N GLN A 464 -21.49 -8.76 4.96
CA GLN A 464 -20.63 -7.60 4.70
C GLN A 464 -20.18 -6.80 5.93
N ASN A 465 -20.49 -7.23 7.17
CA ASN A 465 -20.13 -6.50 8.42
C ASN A 465 -20.45 -4.98 8.37
N ILE A 466 -21.61 -4.62 7.81
CA ILE A 466 -22.07 -3.23 7.69
C ILE A 466 -23.20 -2.90 8.66
N ARG A 467 -23.21 -1.64 9.13
CA ARG A 467 -24.21 -1.10 10.08
C ARG A 467 -25.33 -0.32 9.42
N GLY A 468 -25.11 0.11 8.18
CA GLY A 468 -25.96 1.04 7.46
C GLY A 468 -25.72 0.94 5.96
N VAL A 469 -26.77 1.18 5.17
CA VAL A 469 -26.68 1.29 3.72
C VAL A 469 -27.00 2.71 3.30
N ILE A 470 -26.07 3.32 2.58
CA ILE A 470 -26.13 4.68 2.07
C ILE A 470 -26.45 4.62 0.58
N ALA A 471 -27.53 5.25 0.15
CA ALA A 471 -27.74 5.55 -1.26
C ALA A 471 -27.26 6.98 -1.53
N VAL A 472 -26.51 7.17 -2.62
CA VAL A 472 -25.99 8.47 -3.04
C VAL A 472 -26.80 8.99 -4.22
N GLU A 473 -27.24 10.26 -4.18
CA GLU A 473 -28.08 10.83 -5.23
C GLU A 473 -27.32 11.06 -6.54
N SER A 474 -26.09 11.55 -6.43
CA SER A 474 -25.16 11.78 -7.55
C SER A 474 -23.86 11.02 -7.30
N PRO A 475 -23.77 9.73 -7.74
CA PRO A 475 -22.54 8.94 -7.65
C PRO A 475 -21.32 9.61 -8.30
N GLU A 476 -21.53 10.39 -9.35
CA GLU A 476 -20.49 11.14 -10.07
C GLU A 476 -19.82 12.25 -9.24
N ALA A 477 -20.41 12.63 -8.10
CA ALA A 477 -19.83 13.61 -7.16
C ALA A 477 -18.81 12.98 -6.20
N LEU A 478 -18.71 11.65 -6.18
CA LEU A 478 -17.78 10.93 -5.34
C LEU A 478 -16.35 11.11 -5.84
N LYS A 479 -15.43 11.36 -4.90
CA LYS A 479 -14.02 11.48 -5.20
C LYS A 479 -13.28 10.26 -4.70
N VAL A 480 -12.59 9.59 -5.62
CA VAL A 480 -11.75 8.42 -5.34
C VAL A 480 -10.30 8.84 -5.28
N SER A 481 -9.57 8.32 -4.30
CA SER A 481 -8.12 8.48 -4.17
C SER A 481 -7.51 7.19 -3.63
N ILE A 482 -6.18 7.01 -3.69
CA ILE A 482 -5.50 5.81 -3.16
C ILE A 482 -5.07 6.07 -1.71
N GLU A 483 -4.92 5.04 -0.85
CA GLU A 483 -4.37 5.13 0.53
C GLU A 483 -2.82 5.04 0.60
N ALA A 484 -2.21 5.72 1.58
CA ALA A 484 -0.76 5.79 1.75
C ALA A 484 -0.34 4.56 2.52
N ILE A 485 0.76 3.95 2.14
CA ILE A 485 1.56 3.25 3.13
C ILE A 485 2.38 4.33 3.83
N GLN A 486 1.97 4.73 5.04
CA GLN A 486 2.77 5.63 5.87
C GLN A 486 4.03 4.89 6.34
N ASP A 487 5.18 5.22 5.75
CA ASP A 487 6.48 4.98 6.38
C ASP A 487 6.64 6.00 7.51
N SER A 488 6.56 5.53 8.76
CA SER A 488 7.16 6.22 9.89
C SER A 488 8.56 5.65 10.11
N ALA A 489 9.49 5.98 9.22
CA ALA A 489 10.92 5.88 9.52
C ALA A 489 11.42 7.27 9.97
N PRO A 490 12.14 7.39 11.10
CA PRO A 490 12.87 8.60 11.38
C PRO A 490 13.95 8.78 10.30
N GLU A 491 14.02 9.98 9.71
CA GLU A 491 15.20 10.41 8.97
C GLU A 491 16.44 10.13 9.85
N SER A 492 17.40 9.39 9.30
CA SER A 492 18.72 9.21 9.90
C SER A 492 19.46 10.54 10.04
#